data_AF-A0A2D5WEK7-F1
#
_entry.id   AF-A0A2D5WEK7-F1
#
_cell.length_a   1.000
_cell.length_b   1.000
_cell.length_c   1.000
_cell.angle_alpha   90.00
_cell.angle_beta   90.00
_cell.angle_gamma   90.00
#
_symmetry.space_group_name_H-M   'P 1'
#
loop_
_entity.id
_entity.type
_entity.pdbx_description
1 polymer ?
#
loop_
_entity_poly.entity_id
_entity_poly.type
_entity_poly.pdbx_seq_one_letter_code
_entity_poly.pdbx_strand_id
1 'polypeptide(L)'
;MHYYAGKYEAGRKQFESHQTVNTQDVENAVWHYLCVSKIDGVKAAEKLFIKITSDRRVPLKEIHALFAGKGTEQQVLDAIKADDPGPAALARNRFYGHLYLGLYFEAQGKTKKAAKYIAKAAKSHKAHGYMGQVARVHHEWLIKKRKK
;
A
#
# COMPACT_ATOMS: atom_id res chain seq x y z
N MET A 1 1.64 -12.35 9.27
CA MET A 1 2.45 -11.55 8.32
C MET A 1 3.87 -11.39 8.83
N HIS A 2 4.86 -11.96 8.14
CA HIS A 2 6.28 -11.89 8.50
C HIS A 2 6.85 -10.46 8.54
N TYR A 3 6.21 -9.52 7.82
CA TYR A 3 6.54 -8.09 7.83
C TYR A 3 6.57 -7.49 9.25
N TYR A 4 5.55 -7.78 10.08
CA TYR A 4 5.48 -7.25 11.44
C TYR A 4 6.50 -7.87 12.41
N ALA A 5 7.02 -9.05 12.06
CA ALA A 5 8.05 -9.74 12.84
C ALA A 5 9.48 -9.29 12.47
N GLY A 6 9.63 -8.31 11.57
CA GLY A 6 10.93 -7.85 11.08
C GLY A 6 11.66 -8.87 10.19
N LYS A 7 10.99 -9.96 9.80
CA LYS A 7 11.55 -11.00 8.92
C LYS A 7 11.36 -10.61 7.44
N TYR A 8 11.96 -9.49 7.03
CA TYR A 8 11.74 -8.93 5.70
C TYR A 8 12.25 -9.85 4.58
N GLU A 9 13.42 -10.49 4.75
CA GLU A 9 13.97 -11.44 3.77
C GLU A 9 13.08 -12.67 3.56
N ALA A 10 12.58 -13.25 4.65
CA ALA A 10 11.65 -14.37 4.57
C ALA A 10 10.31 -13.95 3.93
N GLY A 11 9.84 -12.73 4.24
CA GLY A 11 8.68 -12.15 3.58
C GLY A 11 8.90 -11.97 2.08
N ARG A 12 10.04 -11.42 1.67
CA ARG A 12 10.42 -11.25 0.26
C ARG A 12 10.33 -12.57 -0.50
N LYS A 13 10.99 -13.63 -0.01
CA LYS A 13 10.95 -14.96 -0.65
C LYS A 13 9.53 -15.53 -0.73
N GLN A 14 8.72 -15.35 0.31
CA GLN A 14 7.34 -15.81 0.32
C GLN A 14 6.48 -15.09 -0.72
N PHE A 15 6.66 -13.78 -0.87
CA PHE A 15 5.92 -12.97 -1.84
C PHE A 15 6.42 -13.19 -3.28
N GLU A 16 7.74 -13.39 -3.49
CA GLU A 16 8.32 -13.80 -4.77
C GLU A 16 7.76 -15.17 -5.20
N SER A 17 7.66 -16.12 -4.27
CA SER A 17 7.05 -17.42 -4.57
C SER A 17 5.54 -17.35 -4.81
N HIS A 18 4.81 -16.43 -4.18
CA HIS A 18 3.39 -16.21 -4.49
C HIS A 18 3.21 -15.51 -5.84
N GLN A 19 4.16 -14.65 -6.22
CA GLN A 19 4.13 -13.93 -7.48
C GLN A 19 4.24 -14.87 -8.68
N THR A 20 5.00 -15.98 -8.59
CA THR A 20 5.07 -16.95 -9.70
C THR A 20 3.74 -17.61 -10.00
N VAL A 21 2.84 -17.67 -9.00
CA VAL A 21 1.51 -18.26 -9.11
C VAL A 21 0.46 -17.21 -9.49
N ASN A 22 0.54 -16.00 -8.91
CA ASN A 22 -0.41 -14.91 -9.16
C ASN A 22 0.30 -13.60 -9.45
N THR A 23 0.64 -13.39 -10.72
CA THR A 23 1.41 -12.23 -11.22
C THR A 23 0.62 -10.93 -11.25
N GLN A 24 -0.71 -10.98 -11.08
CA GLN A 24 -1.61 -9.82 -11.14
C GLN A 24 -2.12 -9.37 -9.77
N ASP A 25 -1.53 -9.87 -8.69
CA ASP A 25 -1.94 -9.53 -7.33
C ASP A 25 -1.26 -8.22 -6.86
N VAL A 26 -2.05 -7.14 -6.82
CA VAL A 26 -1.61 -5.82 -6.36
C VAL A 26 -1.16 -5.84 -4.91
N GLU A 27 -1.83 -6.62 -4.06
CA GLU A 27 -1.50 -6.69 -2.64
C GLU A 27 -0.13 -7.34 -2.48
N ASN A 28 0.10 -8.46 -3.17
CA ASN A 28 1.38 -9.17 -3.15
C ASN A 28 2.52 -8.26 -3.66
N ALA A 29 2.30 -7.50 -4.74
CA ALA A 29 3.27 -6.55 -5.26
C ALA A 29 3.66 -5.47 -4.24
N VAL A 30 2.67 -4.93 -3.52
CA VAL A 30 2.91 -3.91 -2.50
C VAL A 30 3.64 -4.49 -1.29
N TRP A 31 3.26 -5.68 -0.82
CA TRP A 31 3.95 -6.33 0.30
C TRP A 31 5.40 -6.70 -0.04
N HIS A 32 5.65 -7.20 -1.25
CA HIS A 32 6.99 -7.45 -1.76
C HIS A 32 7.81 -6.15 -1.79
N TYR A 33 7.25 -5.07 -2.35
CA TYR A 33 7.89 -3.76 -2.37
C TYR A 33 8.25 -3.27 -0.97
N LEU A 34 7.35 -3.41 0.01
CA LEU A 34 7.61 -3.03 1.39
C LEU A 34 8.78 -3.81 1.97
N CYS A 35 8.83 -5.14 1.77
CA CYS A 35 9.96 -5.96 2.20
C CYS A 35 11.28 -5.52 1.56
N VAL A 36 11.33 -5.39 0.23
CA VAL A 36 12.54 -4.96 -0.49
C VAL A 36 12.96 -3.56 -0.05
N SER A 37 12.02 -2.64 0.16
CA SER A 37 12.32 -1.27 0.60
C SER A 37 12.99 -1.23 1.98
N LYS A 38 12.75 -2.23 2.84
CA LYS A 38 13.40 -2.36 4.15
C LYS A 38 14.77 -3.04 4.08
N ILE A 39 15.02 -3.87 3.07
CA ILE A 39 16.28 -4.61 2.90
C ILE A 39 17.26 -3.81 2.05
N ASP A 40 16.87 -3.51 0.81
CA ASP A 40 17.70 -2.91 -0.24
C ASP A 40 17.41 -1.42 -0.46
N GLY A 41 16.30 -0.91 0.11
CA GLY A 41 15.88 0.48 -0.03
C GLY A 41 14.87 0.72 -1.16
N VAL A 42 14.32 1.94 -1.18
CA VAL A 42 13.22 2.35 -2.09
C VAL A 42 13.58 2.16 -3.56
N LYS A 43 14.78 2.59 -3.98
CA LYS A 43 15.20 2.49 -5.39
C LYS A 43 15.23 1.04 -5.89
N ALA A 44 15.68 0.12 -5.05
CA ALA A 44 15.68 -1.31 -5.38
C ALA A 44 14.26 -1.86 -5.43
N ALA A 45 13.41 -1.44 -4.49
CA ALA A 45 12.01 -1.82 -4.46
C ALA A 45 11.24 -1.32 -5.70
N GLU A 46 11.48 -0.09 -6.16
CA GLU A 46 10.89 0.46 -7.39
C GLU A 46 11.36 -0.31 -8.63
N LYS A 47 12.64 -0.70 -8.68
CA LYS A 47 13.21 -1.46 -9.79
C LYS A 47 12.68 -2.90 -9.84
N LEU A 48 12.50 -3.52 -8.67
CA LEU A 48 11.93 -4.86 -8.50
C LEU A 48 10.40 -4.84 -8.40
N PHE A 49 9.77 -3.66 -8.56
CA PHE A 49 8.33 -3.54 -8.46
C PHE A 49 7.67 -4.24 -9.64
N ILE A 50 6.73 -5.12 -9.31
CA ILE A 50 5.99 -5.92 -10.29
C ILE A 50 5.11 -4.99 -11.10
N LYS A 51 5.19 -5.06 -12.43
CA LYS A 51 4.34 -4.23 -13.30
C LYS A 51 3.00 -4.91 -13.57
N ILE A 52 1.96 -4.52 -12.85
CA ILE A 52 0.59 -4.90 -13.16
C ILE A 52 0.04 -3.94 -14.22
N THR A 53 -0.23 -4.47 -15.41
CA THR A 53 -0.71 -3.71 -16.56
C THR A 53 -2.23 -3.72 -16.70
N SER A 54 -2.94 -4.57 -15.96
CA SER A 54 -4.33 -4.93 -16.28
C SER A 54 -5.35 -4.66 -15.16
N ASP A 55 -4.97 -3.99 -14.07
CA ASP A 55 -5.94 -3.63 -13.03
C ASP A 55 -6.72 -2.38 -13.43
N ARG A 56 -8.01 -2.55 -13.73
CA ARG A 56 -8.93 -1.48 -14.13
C ARG A 56 -9.59 -0.80 -12.93
N ARG A 57 -9.30 -1.23 -11.69
CA ARG A 57 -9.94 -0.69 -10.50
C ARG A 57 -9.32 0.65 -10.16
N VAL A 58 -10.14 1.68 -10.13
CA VAL A 58 -9.77 2.98 -9.58
C VAL A 58 -9.77 2.89 -8.05
N PRO A 59 -8.75 3.39 -7.33
CA PRO A 59 -7.53 4.09 -7.77
C PRO A 59 -6.27 3.19 -7.80
N LEU A 60 -6.42 1.86 -7.86
CA LEU A 60 -5.30 0.91 -7.78
C LEU A 60 -4.29 1.10 -8.91
N LYS A 61 -4.76 1.45 -10.11
CA LYS A 61 -3.90 1.75 -11.26
C LYS A 61 -2.93 2.90 -10.96
N GLU A 62 -3.40 3.98 -10.34
CA GLU A 62 -2.58 5.16 -10.05
C GLU A 62 -1.66 4.91 -8.86
N ILE A 63 -2.12 4.13 -7.88
CA ILE A 63 -1.26 3.62 -6.81
C ILE A 63 -0.13 2.80 -7.42
N HIS A 64 -0.47 1.91 -8.35
CA HIS A 64 0.51 1.06 -9.00
C HIS A 64 1.55 1.89 -9.78
N ALA A 65 1.12 2.93 -10.50
CA ALA A 65 2.02 3.87 -11.14
C ALA A 65 2.91 4.62 -10.13
N LEU A 66 2.37 5.01 -8.98
CA LEU A 66 3.11 5.65 -7.89
C LEU A 66 4.22 4.74 -7.33
N PHE A 67 3.91 3.46 -7.08
CA PHE A 67 4.91 2.48 -6.62
C PHE A 67 5.95 2.13 -7.69
N ALA A 68 5.60 2.26 -8.97
CA ALA A 68 6.53 2.13 -10.08
C ALA A 68 7.42 3.38 -10.27
N GLY A 69 7.32 4.39 -9.40
CA GLY A 69 8.06 5.66 -9.51
C GLY A 69 7.58 6.57 -10.65
N LYS A 70 6.44 6.26 -11.28
CA LYS A 70 5.87 7.01 -12.42
C LYS A 70 4.66 7.87 -12.05
N GLY A 71 4.13 7.71 -10.83
CA GLY A 71 2.94 8.40 -10.36
C GLY A 71 3.22 9.38 -9.22
N THR A 72 2.22 10.18 -8.86
CA THR A 72 2.27 11.13 -7.74
C THR A 72 1.12 10.92 -6.75
N GLU A 73 1.32 11.37 -5.51
CA GLU A 73 0.27 11.38 -4.46
C GLU A 73 -1.01 12.05 -4.97
N GLN A 74 -0.86 13.14 -5.72
CA GLN A 74 -1.97 13.92 -6.26
C GLN A 74 -2.76 13.12 -7.29
N GLN A 75 -2.10 12.45 -8.24
CA GLN A 75 -2.78 11.59 -9.22
C GLN A 75 -3.61 10.50 -8.56
N VAL A 76 -3.15 9.90 -7.47
CA VAL A 76 -3.94 8.93 -6.71
C VAL A 76 -5.17 9.60 -6.09
N LEU A 77 -5.02 10.78 -5.50
CA LEU A 77 -6.11 11.52 -4.87
C LEU A 77 -7.15 12.03 -5.89
N ASP A 78 -6.71 12.42 -7.08
CA ASP A 78 -7.57 12.79 -8.20
C ASP A 78 -8.30 11.56 -8.73
N ALA A 79 -7.59 10.45 -8.95
CA ALA A 79 -8.20 9.18 -9.37
C ALA A 79 -9.29 8.69 -8.40
N ILE A 80 -9.10 8.87 -7.09
CA ILE A 80 -10.14 8.52 -6.10
C ILE A 80 -11.49 9.17 -6.40
N LYS A 81 -11.47 10.41 -6.90
CA LYS A 81 -12.67 11.21 -7.23
C LYS A 81 -13.01 11.17 -8.72
N ALA A 82 -12.11 10.65 -9.55
CA ALA A 82 -12.32 10.55 -10.99
C ALA A 82 -13.49 9.60 -11.28
N ASP A 83 -14.23 9.91 -12.35
CA ASP A 83 -15.38 9.13 -12.82
C ASP A 83 -16.65 9.23 -11.95
N ASP A 84 -16.75 10.24 -11.07
CA ASP A 84 -17.87 10.49 -10.15
C ASP A 84 -18.45 9.21 -9.50
N PRO A 85 -17.62 8.44 -8.79
CA PRO A 85 -18.04 7.16 -8.25
C PRO A 85 -19.10 7.40 -7.17
N GLY A 86 -20.20 6.64 -7.24
CA GLY A 86 -21.25 6.70 -6.22
C GLY A 86 -20.69 6.58 -4.79
N PRO A 87 -21.42 7.05 -3.76
CA PRO A 87 -20.89 7.26 -2.40
C PRO A 87 -20.18 6.05 -1.78
N ALA A 88 -20.67 4.84 -2.05
CA ALA A 88 -20.03 3.60 -1.61
C ALA A 88 -18.70 3.30 -2.34
N ALA A 89 -18.63 3.56 -3.64
CA ALA A 89 -17.40 3.40 -4.43
C ALA A 89 -16.37 4.47 -4.05
N LEU A 90 -16.78 5.73 -3.90
CA LEU A 90 -15.90 6.81 -3.42
C LEU A 90 -15.28 6.49 -2.04
N ALA A 91 -16.06 5.94 -1.11
CA ALA A 91 -15.57 5.53 0.20
C ALA A 91 -14.50 4.43 0.09
N ARG A 92 -14.75 3.41 -0.74
CA ARG A 92 -13.76 2.35 -1.03
C ARG A 92 -12.50 2.92 -1.68
N ASN A 93 -12.64 3.78 -2.68
CA ASN A 93 -11.52 4.39 -3.38
C ASN A 93 -10.66 5.23 -2.44
N ARG A 94 -11.30 6.08 -1.61
CA ARG A 94 -10.62 6.85 -0.56
C ARG A 94 -9.87 5.97 0.41
N PHE A 95 -10.49 4.88 0.83
CA PHE A 95 -9.87 3.96 1.78
C PHE A 95 -8.61 3.32 1.19
N TYR A 96 -8.70 2.72 0.00
CA TYR A 96 -7.56 2.09 -0.66
C TYR A 96 -6.48 3.12 -1.00
N GLY A 97 -6.86 4.26 -1.58
CA GLY A 97 -5.96 5.38 -1.86
C GLY A 97 -5.16 5.80 -0.64
N HIS A 98 -5.81 6.07 0.49
CA HIS A 98 -5.13 6.44 1.72
C HIS A 98 -4.28 5.30 2.31
N LEU A 99 -4.76 4.06 2.26
CA LEU A 99 -4.03 2.90 2.79
C LEU A 99 -2.68 2.74 2.06
N TYR A 100 -2.72 2.69 0.72
CA TYR A 100 -1.53 2.50 -0.09
C TYR A 100 -0.60 3.70 -0.12
N LEU A 101 -1.12 4.94 -0.12
CA LEU A 101 -0.30 6.14 0.09
C LEU A 101 0.45 6.08 1.42
N GLY A 102 -0.23 5.60 2.46
CA GLY A 102 0.37 5.35 3.77
C GLY A 102 1.57 4.41 3.70
N LEU A 103 1.39 3.25 3.08
CA LEU A 103 2.43 2.24 2.89
C LEU A 103 3.59 2.75 2.02
N TYR A 104 3.30 3.46 0.95
CA TYR A 104 4.30 4.06 0.07
C TYR A 104 5.18 5.08 0.80
N PHE A 105 4.57 5.94 1.62
CA PHE A 105 5.33 6.89 2.43
C PHE A 105 6.11 6.20 3.55
N GLU A 106 5.61 5.08 4.09
CA GLU A 106 6.35 4.29 5.07
C GLU A 106 7.62 3.67 4.45
N ALA A 107 7.51 3.14 3.23
CA ALA A 107 8.65 2.60 2.49
C ALA A 107 9.72 3.67 2.26
N GLN A 108 9.30 4.90 1.93
CA GLN A 108 10.18 6.07 1.77
C GLN A 108 10.77 6.62 3.07
N GLY A 109 10.45 6.05 4.23
CA GLY A 109 10.89 6.59 5.52
C GLY A 109 10.15 7.87 5.94
N LYS A 110 9.10 8.29 5.22
CA LYS A 110 8.25 9.44 5.56
C LYS A 110 7.16 9.05 6.56
N THR A 111 7.58 8.56 7.72
CA THR A 111 6.70 7.97 8.76
C THR A 111 5.59 8.92 9.24
N LYS A 112 5.84 10.24 9.27
CA LYS A 112 4.82 11.25 9.62
C LYS A 112 3.68 11.28 8.59
N LYS A 113 4.00 11.28 7.30
CA LYS A 113 3.00 11.23 6.22
C LYS A 113 2.30 9.87 6.20
N ALA A 114 3.07 8.79 6.34
CA ALA A 114 2.54 7.44 6.41
C ALA A 114 1.46 7.31 7.49
N ALA A 115 1.79 7.69 8.73
CA ALA A 115 0.85 7.65 9.85
C ALA A 115 -0.40 8.50 9.60
N LYS A 116 -0.25 9.69 8.99
CA LYS A 116 -1.40 10.55 8.67
C LYS A 116 -2.35 9.89 7.67
N TYR A 117 -1.82 9.25 6.63
CA TYR A 117 -2.61 8.57 5.61
C TYR A 117 -3.24 7.27 6.12
N ILE A 118 -2.45 6.44 6.80
CA ILE A 118 -2.94 5.23 7.45
C ILE A 118 -4.03 5.55 8.48
N ALA A 119 -3.88 6.62 9.28
CA ALA A 119 -4.92 7.05 10.23
C ALA A 119 -6.23 7.43 9.52
N LYS A 120 -6.16 8.11 8.38
CA LYS A 120 -7.34 8.43 7.56
C LYS A 120 -8.02 7.17 7.03
N ALA A 121 -7.25 6.19 6.56
CA ALA A 121 -7.78 4.90 6.12
C ALA A 121 -8.40 4.13 7.30
N ALA A 122 -7.71 4.07 8.43
CA ALA A 122 -8.15 3.40 9.65
C ALA A 122 -9.45 3.98 10.22
N LYS A 123 -9.73 5.27 10.05
CA LYS A 123 -11.04 5.85 10.43
C LYS A 123 -12.21 5.18 9.72
N SER A 124 -12.01 4.73 8.49
CA SER A 124 -13.05 4.05 7.69
C SER A 124 -13.00 2.52 7.82
N HIS A 125 -12.22 1.97 8.77
CA HIS A 125 -11.95 0.54 8.85
C HIS A 125 -13.20 -0.35 8.94
N LYS A 126 -14.26 0.11 9.60
CA LYS A 126 -15.50 -0.68 9.78
C LYS A 126 -16.22 -0.95 8.46
N ALA A 127 -16.05 -0.10 7.46
CA ALA A 127 -16.72 -0.20 6.17
C ALA A 127 -16.00 -1.10 5.15
N HIS A 128 -14.78 -1.57 5.45
CA HIS A 128 -13.88 -2.22 4.48
C HIS A 128 -13.39 -3.61 4.92
N GLY A 129 -14.09 -4.25 5.85
CA GLY A 129 -13.85 -5.64 6.25
C GLY A 129 -12.41 -5.93 6.68
N TYR A 130 -11.80 -6.95 6.07
CA TYR A 130 -10.44 -7.39 6.37
C TYR A 130 -9.38 -6.29 6.18
N MET A 131 -9.41 -5.58 5.03
CA MET A 131 -8.45 -4.52 4.76
C MET A 131 -8.61 -3.35 5.74
N GLY A 132 -9.82 -3.08 6.18
CA GLY A 132 -10.06 -2.14 7.28
C GLY A 132 -9.30 -2.54 8.55
N GLN A 133 -9.39 -3.80 8.95
CA GLN A 133 -8.63 -4.30 10.11
C GLN A 133 -7.12 -4.21 9.89
N VAL A 134 -6.63 -4.48 8.67
CA VAL A 134 -5.21 -4.27 8.32
C VAL A 134 -4.82 -2.81 8.53
N ALA A 135 -5.60 -1.86 8.03
CA ALA A 135 -5.34 -0.43 8.23
C ALA A 135 -5.29 -0.05 9.72
N ARG A 136 -6.20 -0.59 10.53
CA ARG A 136 -6.24 -0.38 11.99
C ARG A 136 -5.00 -0.94 12.68
N VAL A 137 -4.67 -2.20 12.45
CA VAL A 137 -3.50 -2.87 13.05
C VAL A 137 -2.21 -2.18 12.61
N HIS A 138 -2.11 -1.79 11.35
CA HIS A 138 -0.95 -1.07 10.81
C HIS A 138 -0.82 0.33 11.44
N HIS A 139 -1.93 1.04 11.65
CA HIS A 139 -1.95 2.31 12.38
C HIS A 139 -1.42 2.16 13.81
N GLU A 140 -1.93 1.16 14.56
CA GLU A 140 -1.50 0.89 15.93
C GLU A 140 -0.01 0.52 16.00
N TRP A 141 0.46 -0.30 15.06
CA TRP A 141 1.87 -0.66 14.95
C TRP A 141 2.76 0.56 14.68
N LEU A 142 2.36 1.44 13.75
CA LEU A 142 3.05 2.70 13.46
C LEU A 142 3.13 3.62 14.68
N ILE A 143 2.04 3.74 15.46
CA ILE A 143 2.02 4.54 16.69
C ILE A 143 2.99 3.95 17.71
N LYS A 144 2.96 2.62 17.94
CA LYS A 144 3.89 1.95 18.85
C LYS A 144 5.34 2.18 18.43
N LYS A 145 5.63 2.11 17.14
CA LYS A 145 6.99 2.32 16.59
C LYS A 145 7.47 3.77 16.72
N ARG A 146 6.56 4.75 16.79
CA ARG A 146 6.91 6.16 17.05
C ARG A 146 7.13 6.49 18.52
N LYS A 147 6.66 5.66 19.45
CA LYS A 147 6.83 5.83 20.91
C LYS A 147 8.08 5.15 21.47
N LYS A 148 8.74 4.32 20.66
CA LYS A 148 10.00 3.65 20.97
C LYS A 148 11.15 4.42 20.31
#